data_AF-K6YP63-F1
#
_entry.id   AF-K6YP63-F1
#
_cell.length_a   1.000
_cell.length_b   1.000
_cell.length_c   1.000
_cell.angle_alpha   90.00
_cell.angle_beta   90.00
_cell.angle_gamma   90.00
#
_symmetry.space_group_name_H-M   'P 1'
#
loop_
_entity.id
_entity.type
_entity.pdbx_description
1 polymer ?
#
loop_
_entity_poly.entity_id
_entity_poly.type
_entity_poly.pdbx_seq_one_letter_code
_entity_poly.pdbx_strand_id
1 'polypeptide(L)'
;MQLQILEYVKFNSKQLVTLYARRMQIEETFRDIKSPQYGMGLRHSNSRCIKRFDILLLIAMLAEWLLRLLGLIAQQQHWERAFQANTTRHRRVLSIIRLGREVRKRASDYKISEAQIRWAAFHLKSINILPGFTKKGGLFYEGIPQHLELPSEPDRYAN
;
A
#
# COMPACT_ATOMS: atom_id res chain seq x y z
N MET A 1 -3.54 11.89 41.91
CA MET A 1 -2.87 11.95 40.59
C MET A 1 -2.16 10.61 40.37
N GLN A 2 -2.89 9.58 39.93
CA GLN A 2 -2.32 8.25 39.64
C GLN A 2 -1.95 8.20 38.16
N LEU A 3 -0.64 8.16 37.90
CA LEU A 3 -0.10 7.82 36.58
C LEU A 3 -0.40 6.34 36.33
N GLN A 4 -1.39 6.10 35.47
CA GLN A 4 -1.73 4.77 34.99
C GLN A 4 -0.61 4.33 34.03
N ILE A 5 0.32 3.53 34.58
CA ILE A 5 1.41 2.90 33.85
C ILE A 5 0.80 2.12 32.68
N LEU A 6 1.36 2.35 31.48
CA LEU A 6 1.07 1.62 30.25
C LEU A 6 0.85 0.14 30.54
N GLU A 7 -0.33 -0.35 30.21
CA GLU A 7 -0.64 -1.78 30.24
C GLU A 7 0.42 -2.54 29.42
N TYR A 8 1.20 -3.38 30.08
CA TYR A 8 2.31 -4.10 29.45
C TYR A 8 1.71 -5.16 28.52
N VAL A 9 1.64 -4.85 27.23
CA VAL A 9 1.12 -5.79 26.21
C VAL A 9 2.02 -7.03 26.18
N LYS A 10 1.50 -8.13 26.72
CA LYS A 10 2.21 -9.42 26.80
C LYS A 10 2.20 -10.08 25.41
N PHE A 11 3.27 -9.90 24.65
CA PHE A 11 3.43 -10.57 23.36
C PHE A 11 3.95 -12.00 23.53
N ASN A 12 3.37 -12.94 22.78
CA ASN A 12 3.92 -14.28 22.61
C ASN A 12 5.24 -14.20 21.82
N SER A 13 6.18 -15.11 22.07
CA SER A 13 7.48 -15.19 21.38
C SER A 13 7.34 -15.18 19.85
N LYS A 14 6.35 -15.90 19.31
CA LYS A 14 6.04 -15.89 17.86
C LYS A 14 5.59 -14.52 17.35
N GLN A 15 4.83 -13.77 18.16
CA GLN A 15 4.37 -12.43 17.81
C GLN A 15 5.52 -11.43 17.81
N LEU A 16 6.44 -11.53 18.77
CA LEU A 16 7.65 -10.70 18.83
C LEU A 16 8.55 -10.91 17.62
N VAL A 17 8.82 -12.16 17.25
CA VAL A 17 9.62 -12.49 16.05
C VAL A 17 8.96 -11.92 14.79
N THR A 18 7.65 -12.06 14.68
CA THR A 18 6.88 -11.54 13.53
C THR A 18 6.88 -10.01 13.48
N LEU A 19 6.78 -9.34 14.62
CA LEU A 19 6.87 -7.88 14.71
C LEU A 19 8.28 -7.40 14.32
N TYR A 20 9.31 -8.08 14.81
CA TYR A 20 10.70 -7.76 14.49
C TYR A 20 11.02 -7.93 13.00
N ALA A 21 10.45 -8.95 12.34
CA ALA A 21 10.60 -9.14 10.90
C ALA A 21 10.16 -7.93 10.07
N ARG A 22 9.21 -7.12 10.56
CA ARG A 22 8.76 -5.88 9.89
C ARG A 22 9.84 -4.81 9.81
N ARG A 23 10.87 -4.86 10.67
CA ARG A 23 12.00 -3.91 10.60
C ARG A 23 12.70 -3.97 9.24
N MET A 24 12.78 -5.18 8.65
CA MET A 24 13.35 -5.37 7.32
C MET A 24 12.52 -4.64 6.24
N GLN A 25 11.19 -4.74 6.31
CA GLN A 25 10.29 -4.06 5.36
C GLN A 25 10.44 -2.54 5.39
N ILE A 26 10.67 -1.97 6.58
CA ILE A 26 10.93 -0.54 6.74
C ILE A 26 12.23 -0.15 6.01
N GLU A 27 13.31 -0.92 6.20
CA GLU A 27 14.59 -0.65 5.53
C GLU A 27 14.47 -0.77 4.00
N GLU A 28 13.79 -1.81 3.51
CA GLU A 28 13.51 -2.01 2.09
C GLU A 28 12.71 -0.83 1.52
N THR A 29 11.70 -0.36 2.23
CA THR A 29 10.89 0.81 1.83
C THR A 29 11.77 2.07 1.72
N PHE A 30 12.62 2.34 2.71
CA PHE A 30 13.58 3.46 2.63
C PHE A 30 14.59 3.31 1.49
N ARG A 31 15.02 2.08 1.19
CA ARG A 31 15.93 1.78 0.09
C ARG A 31 15.25 2.03 -1.25
N ASP A 32 14.00 1.65 -1.39
CA ASP A 32 13.20 1.84 -2.60
C ASP A 32 12.93 3.32 -2.86
N ILE A 33 12.50 4.10 -1.86
CA ILE A 33 12.29 5.55 -2.00
C ILE A 33 13.56 6.27 -2.50
N LYS A 34 14.73 5.82 -2.05
CA LYS A 34 16.04 6.34 -2.48
C LYS A 34 16.38 5.98 -3.93
N SER A 35 15.85 4.89 -4.45
CA SER A 35 16.16 4.38 -5.79
C SER A 35 15.57 5.28 -6.89
N PRO A 36 16.37 5.74 -7.87
CA PRO A 36 15.89 6.55 -8.99
C PRO A 36 15.05 5.76 -10.00
N GLN A 37 15.36 4.48 -10.21
CA GLN A 37 14.65 3.66 -11.20
C GLN A 37 13.32 3.12 -10.65
N TYR A 38 13.36 2.60 -9.42
CA TYR A 38 12.24 1.84 -8.85
C TYR A 38 11.36 2.63 -7.90
N GLY A 39 11.88 3.67 -7.23
CA GLY A 39 11.12 4.51 -6.30
C GLY A 39 11.05 5.98 -6.75
N MET A 40 11.38 6.89 -5.84
CA MET A 40 11.18 8.34 -6.01
C MET A 40 12.46 9.13 -6.24
N GLY A 41 13.61 8.45 -6.38
CA GLY A 41 14.86 9.09 -6.75
C GLY A 41 15.39 10.10 -5.74
N LEU A 42 15.12 9.94 -4.44
CA LEU A 42 15.66 10.84 -3.41
C LEU A 42 17.19 10.95 -3.45
N ARG A 43 17.92 9.92 -3.92
CA ARG A 43 19.37 10.00 -4.15
C ARG A 43 19.77 11.12 -5.11
N HIS A 44 18.93 11.44 -6.10
CA HIS A 44 19.23 12.47 -7.09
C HIS A 44 19.05 13.88 -6.54
N SER A 45 18.32 14.05 -5.43
CA SER A 45 18.16 15.36 -4.80
C SER A 45 19.45 15.89 -4.17
N ASN A 46 20.37 15.00 -3.75
CA ASN A 46 21.68 15.33 -3.14
C ASN A 46 21.64 16.45 -2.08
N SER A 47 20.50 16.60 -1.40
CA SER A 47 20.30 17.66 -0.41
C SER A 47 21.05 17.34 0.88
N ARG A 48 21.89 18.27 1.33
CA ARG A 48 22.65 18.17 2.60
C ARG A 48 21.98 18.89 3.78
N CYS A 49 20.87 19.59 3.53
CA CYS A 49 20.13 20.31 4.57
C CYS A 49 19.00 19.42 5.12
N ILE A 50 19.00 19.20 6.44
CA ILE A 50 18.00 18.37 7.14
C ILE A 50 16.57 18.88 6.87
N LYS A 51 16.33 20.19 7.02
CA LYS A 51 15.00 20.80 6.76
C LYS A 51 14.48 20.52 5.34
N ARG A 52 15.36 20.58 4.34
CA ARG A 52 14.99 20.28 2.94
C ARG A 52 14.71 18.79 2.76
N PHE A 53 15.48 17.93 3.42
CA PHE A 53 15.29 16.49 3.38
C PHE A 53 13.96 16.06 4.02
N ASP A 54 13.56 16.67 5.13
CA ASP A 54 12.28 16.43 5.78
C ASP A 54 11.09 16.75 4.85
N ILE A 55 11.16 17.88 4.14
CA ILE A 55 10.15 18.26 3.14
C ILE A 55 10.09 17.24 1.98
N LEU A 56 11.25 16.78 1.50
CA LEU A 56 11.31 15.79 0.43
C LEU A 56 10.75 14.43 0.87
N LEU A 57 11.01 14.03 2.11
CA LEU A 57 10.42 12.83 2.70
C LEU A 57 8.90 12.97 2.84
N LEU A 58 8.40 14.13 3.25
CA LEU A 58 6.97 14.40 3.33
C LEU A 58 6.32 14.29 1.94
N ILE A 59 6.90 14.91 0.92
CA ILE A 59 6.40 14.81 -0.46
C ILE A 59 6.43 13.35 -0.94
N ALA A 60 7.52 12.62 -0.68
CA ALA A 60 7.64 11.22 -1.06
C ALA A 60 6.57 10.36 -0.38
N MET A 61 6.31 10.59 0.91
CA MET A 61 5.26 9.89 1.66
C MET A 61 3.88 10.17 1.07
N LEU A 62 3.55 11.43 0.76
CA LEU A 62 2.28 11.79 0.13
C LEU A 62 2.12 11.15 -1.24
N ALA A 63 3.18 11.16 -2.05
CA ALA A 63 3.17 10.52 -3.36
C ALA A 63 3.00 8.99 -3.26
N GLU A 64 3.61 8.33 -2.26
CA GLU A 64 3.43 6.88 -2.05
C GLU A 64 2.00 6.58 -1.62
N TRP A 65 1.42 7.43 -0.79
CA TRP A 65 0.03 7.30 -0.35
C TRP A 65 -0.94 7.38 -1.53
N LEU A 66 -0.74 8.34 -2.43
CA LEU A 66 -1.52 8.45 -3.68
C LEU A 66 -1.34 7.23 -4.58
N LEU A 67 -0.10 6.79 -4.81
CA LEU A 67 0.17 5.59 -5.63
C LEU A 67 -0.45 4.33 -5.02
N ARG A 68 -0.51 4.24 -3.69
CA ARG A 68 -1.15 3.14 -2.98
C ARG A 68 -2.67 3.14 -3.18
N LEU A 69 -3.32 4.31 -3.15
CA LEU A 69 -4.74 4.43 -3.50
C LEU A 69 -5.02 3.97 -4.92
N LEU A 70 -4.24 4.45 -5.90
CA LEU A 70 -4.37 4.04 -7.30
C LEU A 70 -4.15 2.52 -7.47
N GLY A 71 -3.17 1.96 -6.78
CA GLY A 71 -2.89 0.53 -6.82
C GLY A 71 -4.01 -0.32 -6.21
N LEU A 72 -4.70 0.16 -5.17
CA LEU A 72 -5.85 -0.53 -4.58
C LEU A 72 -7.03 -0.58 -5.55
N ILE A 73 -7.32 0.55 -6.21
CA ILE A 73 -8.36 0.64 -7.25
C ILE A 73 -8.03 -0.32 -8.39
N ALA A 74 -6.78 -0.28 -8.85
CA ALA A 74 -6.31 -1.14 -9.94
C ALA A 74 -6.42 -2.62 -9.61
N GLN A 75 -6.14 -2.99 -8.35
CA GLN A 75 -6.27 -4.37 -7.88
C GLN A 75 -7.73 -4.82 -7.79
N GLN A 76 -8.64 -3.92 -7.39
CA GLN A 76 -10.07 -4.21 -7.39
C GLN A 76 -10.58 -4.46 -8.81
N GLN A 77 -10.10 -3.69 -9.79
CA GLN A 77 -10.47 -3.81 -11.21
C GLN A 77 -9.67 -4.89 -11.97
N HIS A 78 -8.82 -5.65 -11.27
CA HIS A 78 -7.98 -6.71 -11.84
C HIS A 78 -7.04 -6.25 -12.97
N TRP A 79 -6.65 -4.97 -12.97
CA TRP A 79 -5.77 -4.40 -13.99
C TRP A 79 -4.34 -4.91 -13.91
N GLU A 80 -3.95 -5.54 -12.80
CA GLU A 80 -2.63 -6.16 -12.63
C GLU A 80 -2.27 -7.18 -13.72
N ARG A 81 -3.27 -7.76 -14.38
CA ARG A 81 -3.09 -8.75 -15.46
C ARG A 81 -2.46 -8.11 -16.70
N ALA A 82 -2.82 -6.88 -17.02
CA ALA A 82 -2.29 -6.17 -18.19
C ALA A 82 -0.81 -5.76 -18.02
N PHE A 83 -0.30 -5.78 -16.79
CA PHE A 83 1.08 -5.42 -16.46
C PHE A 83 1.96 -6.62 -16.12
N GLN A 84 1.41 -7.83 -16.10
CA GLN A 84 2.14 -9.06 -15.79
C GLN A 84 2.46 -9.83 -17.07
N ALA A 85 3.75 -10.12 -17.27
CA ALA A 85 4.20 -11.05 -18.31
C ALA A 85 4.08 -12.52 -17.85
N ASN A 86 4.02 -12.77 -16.55
CA ASN A 86 4.00 -14.12 -15.98
C ASN A 86 2.57 -14.69 -15.94
N THR A 87 2.44 -15.99 -16.17
CA THR A 87 1.15 -16.72 -16.15
C THR A 87 0.62 -17.01 -14.74
N THR A 88 1.33 -16.59 -13.68
CA THR A 88 0.97 -16.89 -12.29
C THR A 88 -0.27 -16.11 -11.84
N ARG A 89 -1.38 -16.81 -11.55
CA ARG A 89 -2.68 -16.18 -11.18
C ARG A 89 -3.05 -16.27 -9.71
N HIS A 90 -2.37 -17.12 -8.93
CA HIS A 90 -2.74 -17.44 -7.55
C HIS A 90 -2.16 -16.46 -6.50
N ARG A 91 -1.24 -15.58 -6.89
CA ARG A 91 -0.59 -14.64 -5.99
C ARG A 91 -0.37 -13.29 -6.66
N ARG A 92 -0.30 -12.24 -5.84
CA ARG A 92 0.07 -10.90 -6.29
C ARG A 92 1.56 -10.87 -6.65
N VAL A 93 1.88 -10.52 -7.91
CA VAL A 93 3.26 -10.45 -8.41
C VAL A 93 3.83 -9.03 -8.28
N LEU A 94 3.02 -8.01 -8.57
CA LEU A 94 3.41 -6.61 -8.52
C LEU A 94 3.02 -5.99 -7.16
N SER A 95 3.88 -5.15 -6.59
CA SER A 95 3.49 -4.37 -5.40
C SER A 95 2.36 -3.38 -5.75
N ILE A 96 1.52 -3.06 -4.77
CA ILE A 96 0.40 -2.11 -4.95
C ILE A 96 0.91 -0.77 -5.48
N ILE A 97 2.02 -0.26 -4.94
CA ILE A 97 2.63 1.02 -5.36
C ILE A 97 3.09 0.94 -6.82
N ARG A 98 3.72 -0.17 -7.23
CA ARG A 98 4.15 -0.37 -8.62
C ARG A 98 2.96 -0.42 -9.57
N LEU A 99 1.91 -1.14 -9.19
CA LEU A 99 0.67 -1.20 -9.97
C LEU A 99 0.04 0.19 -10.14
N GLY A 100 -0.09 0.96 -9.05
CA GLY A 100 -0.59 2.33 -9.11
C GLY A 100 0.27 3.25 -9.97
N ARG A 101 1.60 3.05 -9.99
CA ARG A 101 2.52 3.81 -10.85
C ARG A 101 2.28 3.49 -12.33
N GLU A 102 2.06 2.22 -12.69
CA GLU A 102 1.81 1.83 -14.08
C GLU A 102 0.44 2.30 -14.57
N VAL A 103 -0.60 2.23 -13.72
CA VAL A 103 -1.93 2.78 -14.02
C VAL A 103 -1.85 4.29 -14.22
N ARG A 104 -1.11 5.01 -13.37
CA ARG A 104 -0.88 6.46 -13.55
C ARG A 104 -0.17 6.79 -14.86
N LYS A 105 0.81 5.98 -15.28
CA LYS A 105 1.53 6.19 -16.56
C LYS A 105 0.60 6.01 -17.76
N ARG A 106 -0.41 5.14 -17.66
CA ARG A 106 -1.39 4.82 -18.71
C ARG A 106 -2.78 5.36 -18.37
N ALA A 107 -2.86 6.55 -17.78
CA ALA A 107 -4.13 7.10 -17.29
C ALA A 107 -5.19 7.32 -18.39
N SER A 108 -4.80 7.37 -19.66
CA SER A 108 -5.72 7.38 -20.81
C SER A 108 -6.55 6.10 -20.90
N ASP A 109 -5.94 4.97 -20.57
CA ASP A 109 -6.49 3.62 -20.80
C ASP A 109 -7.27 3.14 -19.56
N TYR A 110 -6.89 3.66 -18.39
CA TYR A 110 -7.45 3.27 -17.10
C TYR A 110 -8.17 4.45 -16.44
N LYS A 111 -9.46 4.60 -16.75
CA LYS A 111 -10.31 5.63 -16.15
C LYS A 111 -10.72 5.23 -14.73
N ILE A 112 -10.52 6.15 -13.80
CA ILE A 112 -10.86 5.97 -12.39
C ILE A 112 -12.08 6.83 -12.06
N SER A 113 -13.12 6.19 -11.52
CA SER A 113 -14.36 6.83 -11.08
C SER A 113 -14.22 7.38 -9.65
N GLU A 114 -14.97 8.44 -9.34
CA GLU A 114 -15.01 9.01 -7.99
C GLU A 114 -15.45 7.98 -6.93
N ALA A 115 -16.37 7.08 -7.30
CA ALA A 115 -16.82 6.00 -6.42
C ALA A 115 -15.66 5.06 -6.02
N GLN A 116 -14.76 4.77 -6.95
CA GLN A 116 -13.57 3.93 -6.70
C GLN A 116 -12.57 4.64 -5.79
N ILE A 117 -12.41 5.95 -5.94
CA ILE A 117 -11.54 6.76 -5.06
C ILE A 117 -12.10 6.76 -3.64
N ARG A 118 -13.41 6.99 -3.48
CA ARG A 118 -14.09 6.94 -2.17
C ARG A 118 -13.96 5.57 -1.52
N TRP A 119 -14.16 4.51 -2.30
CA TRP A 119 -13.95 3.13 -1.83
C TRP A 119 -12.51 2.90 -1.36
N ALA A 120 -11.51 3.28 -2.16
CA ALA A 120 -10.11 3.08 -1.83
C ALA A 120 -9.69 3.88 -0.58
N ALA A 121 -10.21 5.10 -0.42
CA ALA A 121 -9.97 5.93 0.77
C ALA A 121 -10.59 5.29 2.03
N PHE A 122 -11.83 4.77 1.93
CA PHE A 122 -12.47 4.05 3.02
C PHE A 122 -11.71 2.76 3.37
N HIS A 123 -11.29 2.02 2.36
CA HIS A 123 -10.50 0.79 2.50
C HIS A 123 -9.15 1.06 3.16
N LEU A 124 -8.48 2.16 2.82
CA LEU A 124 -7.21 2.52 3.44
C LEU A 124 -7.38 2.95 4.91
N LYS A 125 -8.51 3.57 5.25
CA LYS A 125 -8.87 3.90 6.63
C LYS A 125 -9.21 2.65 7.45
N SER A 126 -9.86 1.65 6.85
CA SER A 126 -10.22 0.40 7.51
C SER A 126 -9.03 -0.56 7.68
N ILE A 127 -7.97 -0.40 6.87
CA ILE A 127 -6.66 -1.01 7.13
C ILE A 127 -6.06 -0.32 8.36
N ASN A 128 -6.48 -0.78 9.54
CA ASN A 128 -6.10 -0.23 10.82
C ASN A 128 -4.57 -0.27 11.02
N ILE A 129 -4.06 0.80 11.63
CA ILE A 129 -2.62 1.10 11.86
C ILE A 129 -1.99 0.21 12.95
N LEU A 130 -2.77 -0.68 13.57
CA LEU A 130 -2.26 -1.72 14.47
C LEU A 130 -2.78 -3.10 14.04
N PRO A 131 -1.91 -4.12 13.93
CA PRO A 131 -2.36 -5.47 13.65
C PRO A 131 -3.24 -5.98 14.79
N GLY A 132 -4.44 -6.46 14.47
CA GLY A 132 -5.18 -7.35 15.36
C GLY A 132 -4.43 -8.68 15.44
N PHE A 133 -3.99 -9.07 16.63
CA PHE A 133 -3.37 -10.38 16.85
C PHE A 133 -4.45 -11.42 17.14
N THR A 134 -4.49 -12.51 16.37
CA THR A 134 -5.34 -13.65 16.73
C THR A 134 -4.74 -14.43 17.91
N LYS A 135 -5.59 -15.10 18.70
CA LYS A 135 -5.18 -16.00 19.81
C LYS A 135 -4.20 -17.12 19.37
N LYS A 136 -4.06 -17.38 18.07
CA LYS A 136 -3.14 -18.39 17.50
C LYS A 136 -1.84 -17.81 16.92
N GLY A 137 -1.52 -16.54 17.19
CA GLY A 137 -0.24 -15.94 16.77
C GLY A 137 -0.10 -15.72 15.26
N GLY A 138 -1.18 -15.87 14.49
CA GLY A 138 -1.24 -15.49 13.08
C GLY A 138 -1.65 -14.03 12.91
N LEU A 139 -0.96 -13.31 12.05
CA LEU A 139 -1.37 -11.98 11.57
C LEU A 139 -2.58 -12.13 10.66
N PHE A 140 -3.69 -11.49 11.00
CA PHE A 140 -4.80 -11.27 10.07
C PHE A 140 -4.91 -9.78 9.75
N TYR A 141 -5.19 -9.50 8.48
CA TYR A 141 -5.94 -8.32 8.07
C TYR A 141 -7.41 -8.76 8.19
N GLU A 142 -8.27 -8.00 8.87
CA GLU A 142 -9.71 -8.34 8.91
C GLU A 142 -10.23 -8.59 7.49
N GLY A 143 -10.88 -9.73 7.30
CA GLY A 143 -11.49 -10.09 6.02
C GLY A 143 -12.58 -9.09 5.67
N ILE A 144 -12.36 -8.35 4.59
CA ILE A 144 -13.35 -7.43 4.04
C ILE A 144 -14.35 -8.27 3.23
N PRO A 145 -15.67 -8.07 3.39
CA PRO A 145 -16.66 -8.75 2.57
C PRO A 145 -16.37 -8.52 1.08
N GLN A 146 -16.26 -9.62 0.32
CA GLN A 146 -15.95 -9.60 -1.11
C GLN A 146 -17.11 -9.07 -1.98
N HIS A 147 -18.29 -8.82 -1.39
CA HIS A 147 -19.46 -8.31 -2.09
C HIS A 147 -19.95 -7.00 -1.48
N LEU A 148 -19.55 -5.90 -2.11
CA LEU A 148 -20.40 -4.72 -2.23
C LEU A 148 -20.26 -4.26 -3.69
N GLU A 149 -21.21 -4.70 -4.51
CA GLU A 149 -21.29 -4.40 -5.93
C GLU A 149 -21.45 -2.88 -6.12
N LEU A 150 -20.44 -2.25 -6.73
CA LEU A 150 -20.58 -0.92 -7.30
C LEU A 150 -21.31 -1.04 -8.65
N PRO A 151 -22.10 -0.02 -9.06
CA PRO A 151 -22.84 -0.07 -10.32
C PRO A 151 -21.90 -0.36 -11.49
N SER A 152 -22.24 -1.38 -12.27
CA SER A 152 -21.50 -1.78 -13.47
C SER A 152 -21.50 -0.66 -14.50
N GLU A 153 -20.32 -0.12 -14.79
CA GLU A 153 -20.10 0.75 -15.95
C GLU A 153 -20.07 -0.14 -17.20
N PRO A 154 -20.79 0.21 -18.29
CA PRO A 154 -20.96 -0.69 -19.43
C PRO A 154 -19.63 -0.98 -20.15
N ASP A 155 -19.44 -2.25 -20.49
CA ASP A 155 -18.24 -2.84 -21.08
C ASP A 155 -17.72 -2.06 -22.30
N ARG A 156 -16.61 -1.33 -22.11
CA ARG A 156 -15.89 -0.61 -23.18
C ARG A 156 -14.87 -1.47 -23.94
N TYR A 157 -14.81 -2.77 -23.67
CA TYR A 157 -13.84 -3.69 -24.26
C TYR A 157 -14.49 -4.92 -24.92
N ALA A 158 -15.67 -4.73 -25.54
CA ALA A 158 -16.21 -5.67 -26.52
C ALA A 158 -15.91 -5.15 -27.92
N ASN A 159 -14.73 -5.52 -28.44
CA ASN A 159 -14.40 -5.57 -29.87
C ASN A 159 -13.59 -6.84 -30.09
#